data_AF-A0A8H6CPV2-F1
#
_entry.id   AF-A0A8H6CPV2-F1
#
_cell.length_a   1.000
_cell.length_b   1.000
_cell.length_c   1.000
_cell.angle_alpha   90.00
_cell.angle_beta   90.00
_cell.angle_gamma   90.00
#
_symmetry.space_group_name_H-M   'P 1'
#
loop_
_entity.id
_entity.type
_entity.pdbx_description
1 polymer ?
#
loop_
_entity_poly.entity_id
_entity_poly.type
_entity_poly.pdbx_seq_one_letter_code
_entity_poly.pdbx_strand_id
1 'polypeptide(L)'
;MAPLGNLVRLLPLHINELPAHPALESLVIPHSEHTRSAESSPSQAGKVDSSERPNLISFMEEVLDQATIFVDDTLPATFKEGNLKKSAPATAKVRLLSRNISEAEIQAIPWINSSIPRNWSNGRKPAEAWFARRSRHANHSDEGTADLDEFDFGLRHDHSKHEQEYTPDVFDSYKVLDWDLSMSIHEMCHELPAMLSNRVFPVLVVTAKRGKHSFVVVQIPVDISGLTVAMYSNGRNLRKGDSAVKRKKPVLGVYTSIERCQMLPDQNVEWVMATASDAKGWLPMWAQKMGVPSAVVKDVGLFIGWVKTRRPLFRKDPPFIVRREDGTSTGVNGD
;
A
#
# COMPACT_ATOMS: atom_id res chain seq x y z
N MET A 1 -18.49 13.74 13.26
CA MET A 1 -17.17 13.26 12.77
C MET A 1 -17.41 11.87 12.19
N ALA A 2 -16.85 11.55 11.03
CA ALA A 2 -16.93 10.19 10.49
C ALA A 2 -16.25 9.20 11.46
N PRO A 3 -16.79 7.98 11.64
CA PRO A 3 -16.13 6.96 12.45
C PRO A 3 -14.83 6.51 11.80
N LEU A 4 -13.82 6.17 12.60
CA LEU A 4 -12.59 5.58 12.09
C LEU A 4 -12.87 4.13 11.67
N GLY A 5 -12.73 3.83 10.37
CA GLY A 5 -12.86 2.46 9.83
C GLY A 5 -11.85 1.46 10.41
N ASN A 6 -12.10 0.17 10.20
CA ASN A 6 -11.32 -0.91 10.84
C ASN A 6 -10.17 -1.49 9.99
N LEU A 7 -10.24 -1.49 8.65
CA LEU A 7 -9.27 -2.19 7.78
C LEU A 7 -8.00 -1.36 7.56
N VAL A 8 -8.12 -0.04 7.34
CA VAL A 8 -6.99 0.82 6.94
C VAL A 8 -6.19 1.31 8.17
N ARG A 9 -5.45 0.40 8.82
CA ARG A 9 -4.78 0.62 10.12
C ARG A 9 -3.35 0.07 10.16
N LEU A 10 -2.58 0.44 11.18
CA LEU A 10 -1.20 -0.01 11.38
C LEU A 10 -1.05 -1.44 11.89
N LEU A 11 -2.08 -1.97 12.55
CA LEU A 11 -2.07 -3.36 12.98
C LEU A 11 -2.29 -4.25 11.75
N PRO A 12 -1.38 -5.20 11.44
CA PRO A 12 -1.51 -6.02 10.24
C PRO A 12 -2.78 -6.85 10.21
N LEU A 13 -3.38 -6.97 9.03
CA LEU A 13 -4.36 -8.02 8.76
C LEU A 13 -3.68 -9.39 8.84
N HIS A 14 -4.34 -10.33 9.48
CA HIS A 14 -3.98 -11.73 9.42
C HIS A 14 -4.45 -12.33 8.08
N ILE A 15 -3.67 -13.25 7.51
CA ILE A 15 -3.99 -14.05 6.31
C ILE A 15 -5.41 -14.63 6.23
N ASN A 16 -6.11 -14.85 7.35
CA ASN A 16 -7.49 -15.36 7.35
C ASN A 16 -8.56 -14.26 7.24
N GLU A 17 -8.22 -13.01 7.50
CA GLU A 17 -9.09 -11.83 7.28
C GLU A 17 -9.12 -11.40 5.80
N LEU A 18 -8.36 -12.10 4.94
CA LEU A 18 -8.32 -11.86 3.50
C LEU A 18 -9.30 -12.77 2.74
N PRO A 19 -9.85 -12.31 1.59
CA PRO A 19 -10.60 -13.15 0.66
C PRO A 19 -9.85 -14.41 0.23
N ALA A 20 -10.59 -15.43 -0.21
CA ALA A 20 -10.00 -16.70 -0.66
C ALA A 20 -9.03 -16.51 -1.84
N HIS A 21 -7.95 -17.31 -1.85
CA HIS A 21 -6.92 -17.33 -2.89
C HIS A 21 -6.13 -18.66 -2.77
N PRO A 22 -5.80 -19.38 -3.86
CA PRO A 22 -5.21 -20.72 -3.79
C PRO A 22 -3.92 -20.81 -2.96
N ALA A 23 -3.05 -19.80 -3.01
CA ALA A 23 -1.83 -19.81 -2.19
C ALA A 23 -2.07 -19.58 -0.68
N LEU A 24 -3.22 -19.02 -0.26
CA LEU A 24 -3.62 -18.94 1.15
C LEU A 24 -4.12 -20.28 1.69
N GLU A 25 -4.56 -21.18 0.83
CA GLU A 25 -4.94 -22.56 1.18
C GLU A 25 -3.71 -23.45 1.40
N SER A 26 -2.55 -23.07 0.86
CA SER A 26 -1.28 -23.83 0.96
C SER A 26 -0.63 -23.86 2.36
N LEU A 27 -1.32 -23.36 3.38
CA LEU A 27 -0.84 -23.18 4.76
C LEU A 27 -0.98 -24.41 5.66
N VAL A 28 -0.74 -25.61 5.11
CA VAL A 28 -0.54 -26.83 5.89
C VAL A 28 0.93 -27.23 5.80
N ILE A 29 1.72 -26.82 6.80
CA ILE A 29 3.05 -27.41 7.03
C ILE A 29 2.82 -28.73 7.78
N PRO A 30 3.11 -29.91 7.20
CA PRO A 30 3.05 -31.16 7.94
C PRO A 30 4.10 -31.12 9.06
N HIS A 31 3.68 -31.34 10.31
CA HIS A 31 4.64 -31.61 11.37
C HIS A 31 5.35 -32.94 11.09
N SER A 32 6.66 -32.98 11.32
CA SER A 32 7.53 -34.06 10.87
C SER A 32 7.20 -35.41 11.50
N GLU A 33 6.94 -36.43 10.67
CA GLU A 33 6.79 -37.82 11.10
C GLU A 33 8.11 -38.40 11.65
N HIS A 34 8.42 -38.22 12.94
CA HIS A 34 9.60 -38.85 13.55
C HIS A 34 9.44 -39.31 15.01
N THR A 35 8.34 -40.00 15.33
CA THR A 35 8.35 -41.17 16.24
C THR A 35 7.11 -42.05 16.03
N ARG A 36 7.29 -43.38 16.08
CA ARG A 36 6.17 -44.34 16.18
C ARG A 36 5.87 -44.63 17.64
N SER A 37 4.59 -44.66 18.04
CA SER A 37 3.93 -45.74 18.82
C SER A 37 2.67 -45.25 19.56
N ALA A 38 1.81 -46.22 19.90
CA ALA A 38 0.59 -46.12 20.73
C ALA A 38 -0.63 -45.40 20.13
N GLU A 39 -1.80 -46.00 20.36
CA GLU A 39 -3.08 -45.61 19.78
C GLU A 39 -3.82 -44.61 20.68
N SER A 40 -4.35 -43.54 20.08
CA SER A 40 -5.49 -42.79 20.64
C SER A 40 -6.23 -42.05 19.53
N SER A 41 -7.52 -41.77 19.74
CA SER A 41 -8.45 -41.30 18.71
C SER A 41 -8.08 -39.93 18.12
N PRO A 42 -8.38 -39.66 16.83
CA PRO A 42 -8.04 -38.40 16.17
C PRO A 42 -8.92 -37.23 16.65
N SER A 43 -8.55 -36.61 17.77
CA SER A 43 -9.20 -35.40 18.27
C SER A 43 -8.82 -34.16 17.44
N GLN A 44 -9.66 -33.84 16.46
CA GLN A 44 -9.80 -32.52 15.81
C GLN A 44 -8.52 -31.68 15.68
N ALA A 45 -7.63 -32.08 14.75
CA ALA A 45 -6.84 -31.07 14.06
C ALA A 45 -7.82 -30.14 13.31
N GLY A 46 -7.83 -28.85 13.66
CA GLY A 46 -8.82 -27.92 13.14
C GLY A 46 -8.73 -27.76 11.62
N LYS A 47 -9.74 -28.22 10.90
CA LYS A 47 -10.01 -27.71 9.55
C LYS A 47 -10.29 -26.21 9.69
N VAL A 48 -9.40 -25.37 9.15
CA VAL A 48 -9.75 -23.99 8.83
C VAL A 48 -10.76 -24.08 7.70
N ASP A 49 -12.03 -23.77 7.98
CA ASP A 49 -13.06 -23.82 6.96
C ASP A 49 -12.89 -22.63 6.00
N SER A 50 -12.94 -22.92 4.70
CA SER A 50 -13.00 -21.93 3.63
C SER A 50 -14.23 -21.03 3.71
N SER A 51 -15.28 -21.45 4.44
CA SER A 51 -16.56 -20.72 4.56
C SER A 51 -16.49 -19.38 5.32
N GLU A 52 -15.46 -19.15 6.15
CA GLU A 52 -15.35 -17.93 6.98
C GLU A 52 -14.63 -16.75 6.31
N ARG A 53 -14.06 -16.93 5.12
CA ARG A 53 -13.32 -15.84 4.42
C ARG A 53 -14.26 -14.80 3.82
N PRO A 54 -13.93 -13.49 3.87
CA PRO A 54 -14.79 -12.45 3.33
C PRO A 54 -14.90 -12.52 1.80
N ASN A 55 -16.03 -12.04 1.27
CA ASN A 55 -16.23 -11.90 -0.18
C ASN A 55 -15.23 -10.88 -0.76
N LEU A 56 -14.58 -11.23 -1.88
CA LEU A 56 -13.55 -10.41 -2.52
C LEU A 56 -14.02 -9.00 -2.87
N ILE A 57 -15.21 -8.86 -3.48
CA ILE A 57 -15.73 -7.57 -3.94
C ILE A 57 -16.11 -6.71 -2.74
N SER A 58 -16.91 -7.25 -1.81
CA SER A 58 -17.35 -6.50 -0.62
C SER A 58 -16.20 -6.11 0.30
N PHE A 59 -15.15 -6.94 0.39
CA PHE A 59 -13.93 -6.59 1.11
C PHE A 59 -13.18 -5.42 0.45
N MET A 60 -13.04 -5.44 -0.89
CA MET A 60 -12.42 -4.34 -1.63
C MET A 60 -13.24 -3.05 -1.54
N GLU A 61 -14.56 -3.13 -1.65
CA GLU A 61 -15.48 -1.99 -1.49
C GLU A 61 -15.32 -1.35 -0.12
N GLU A 62 -15.34 -2.12 0.96
CA GLU A 62 -15.12 -1.64 2.34
C GLU A 62 -13.74 -0.98 2.51
N VAL A 63 -12.66 -1.56 1.97
CA VAL A 63 -11.32 -0.94 1.98
C VAL A 63 -11.32 0.42 1.28
N LEU A 64 -11.91 0.49 0.08
CA LEU A 64 -11.92 1.69 -0.76
C LEU A 64 -12.85 2.78 -0.22
N ASP A 65 -13.96 2.41 0.40
CA ASP A 65 -14.87 3.34 1.08
C ASP A 65 -14.25 3.90 2.36
N GLN A 66 -13.65 3.05 3.22
CA GLN A 66 -12.93 3.53 4.40
C GLN A 66 -11.77 4.46 4.03
N ALA A 67 -11.02 4.15 2.96
CA ALA A 67 -9.96 5.02 2.46
C ALA A 67 -10.49 6.35 1.90
N THR A 68 -11.62 6.33 1.19
CA THR A 68 -12.28 7.54 0.66
C THR A 68 -12.78 8.42 1.81
N ILE A 69 -13.53 7.88 2.77
CA ILE A 69 -14.03 8.58 3.98
C ILE A 69 -12.87 9.11 4.85
N PHE A 70 -11.74 8.40 4.87
CA PHE A 70 -10.56 8.86 5.60
C PHE A 70 -9.94 10.12 4.97
N VAL A 71 -9.89 10.20 3.63
CA VAL A 71 -9.33 11.38 2.94
C VAL A 71 -10.32 12.53 2.82
N ASP A 72 -11.58 12.25 2.49
CA ASP A 72 -12.57 13.29 2.15
C ASP A 72 -13.24 13.88 3.40
N ASP A 73 -13.55 13.08 4.43
CA ASP A 73 -14.15 13.56 5.68
C ASP A 73 -13.11 13.69 6.80
N THR A 74 -12.37 12.61 7.07
CA THR A 74 -11.59 12.49 8.32
C THR A 74 -10.38 13.40 8.31
N LEU A 75 -9.60 13.41 7.22
CA LEU A 75 -8.39 14.21 7.08
C LEU A 75 -8.66 15.71 7.23
N PRO A 76 -9.55 16.37 6.46
CA PRO A 76 -9.82 17.79 6.60
C PRO A 76 -10.47 18.17 7.94
N ALA A 77 -11.28 17.27 8.55
CA ALA A 77 -11.92 17.56 9.83
C ALA A 77 -11.00 17.39 11.06
N THR A 78 -9.85 16.72 10.94
CA THR A 78 -9.07 16.28 12.13
C THR A 78 -7.54 16.41 12.03
N PHE A 79 -6.96 16.54 10.83
CA PHE A 79 -5.51 16.70 10.70
C PHE A 79 -5.12 18.18 10.85
N LYS A 80 -4.03 18.43 11.58
CA LYS A 80 -3.43 19.77 11.68
C LYS A 80 -2.60 20.03 10.44
N GLU A 81 -2.93 21.08 9.68
CA GLU A 81 -2.07 21.55 8.59
C GLU A 81 -0.71 22.04 9.13
N GLY A 82 0.34 21.79 8.38
CA GLY A 82 1.70 22.28 8.62
C GLY A 82 2.24 23.04 7.42
N ASN A 83 3.57 23.21 7.40
CA ASN A 83 4.26 24.04 6.42
C ASN A 83 4.10 23.54 4.98
N LEU A 84 3.99 24.48 4.04
CA LEU A 84 4.23 24.24 2.62
C LEU A 84 5.73 23.98 2.39
N LYS A 85 6.05 22.92 1.66
CA LYS A 85 7.41 22.58 1.21
C LYS A 85 7.47 22.52 -0.32
N LYS A 86 8.65 22.72 -0.90
CA LYS A 86 8.93 22.41 -2.32
C LYS A 86 9.29 20.94 -2.47
N SER A 87 9.02 20.36 -3.63
CA SER A 87 9.51 19.03 -4.01
C SER A 87 9.93 18.99 -5.47
N ALA A 88 11.09 19.57 -5.77
CA ALA A 88 11.61 19.61 -7.14
C ALA A 88 11.87 18.19 -7.68
N PRO A 89 11.62 17.91 -8.98
CA PRO A 89 11.22 18.84 -10.05
C PRO A 89 9.76 19.31 -10.07
N ALA A 90 8.87 18.88 -9.17
CA ALA A 90 7.47 19.34 -9.19
C ALA A 90 7.35 20.85 -8.90
N THR A 91 6.53 21.52 -9.69
CA THR A 91 6.12 22.93 -9.52
C THR A 91 5.16 23.09 -8.33
N ALA A 92 4.32 22.08 -8.10
CA ALA A 92 3.39 22.01 -6.99
C ALA A 92 4.10 22.12 -5.63
N LYS A 93 3.60 23.00 -4.76
CA LYS A 93 3.99 23.01 -3.35
C LYS A 93 3.24 21.90 -2.62
N VAL A 94 3.96 21.14 -1.81
CA VAL A 94 3.40 20.06 -0.99
C VAL A 94 3.04 20.64 0.38
N ARG A 95 1.77 20.56 0.77
CA ARG A 95 1.33 20.89 2.12
C ARG A 95 1.36 19.65 2.99
N LEU A 96 2.11 19.68 4.09
CA LEU A 96 2.05 18.63 5.10
C LEU A 96 0.83 18.79 6.01
N LEU A 97 0.32 17.67 6.50
CA LEU A 97 -0.67 17.60 7.58
C LEU A 97 -0.30 16.46 8.55
N SER A 98 -0.84 16.47 9.77
CA SER A 98 -0.62 15.37 10.74
C SER A 98 -1.74 15.21 11.76
N ARG A 99 -1.93 13.96 12.24
CA ARG A 99 -2.79 13.59 13.36
C ARG A 99 -2.11 12.47 14.15
N ASN A 100 -2.19 12.50 15.48
CA ASN A 100 -2.00 11.28 16.27
C ASN A 100 -3.40 10.76 16.59
N ILE A 101 -3.67 9.49 16.31
CA ILE A 101 -4.87 8.78 16.76
C ILE A 101 -4.49 8.04 18.03
N SER A 102 -5.22 8.30 19.11
CA SER A 102 -4.95 7.75 20.44
C SER A 102 -5.43 6.30 20.60
N GLU A 103 -4.93 5.64 21.64
CA GLU A 103 -5.39 4.33 22.09
C GLU A 103 -6.90 4.29 22.34
N ALA A 104 -7.46 5.33 22.96
CA ALA A 104 -8.90 5.40 23.23
C ALA A 104 -9.72 5.49 21.92
N GLU A 105 -9.25 6.26 20.94
CA GLU A 105 -9.88 6.31 19.61
C GLU A 105 -9.81 4.97 18.88
N ILE A 106 -8.71 4.22 19.00
CA ILE A 106 -8.52 2.91 18.35
C ILE A 106 -9.31 1.80 19.06
N GLN A 107 -9.39 1.83 20.40
CA GLN A 107 -10.22 0.91 21.19
C GLN A 107 -11.72 1.13 20.94
N ALA A 108 -12.12 2.32 20.52
CA ALA A 108 -13.50 2.63 20.11
C ALA A 108 -13.85 2.19 18.67
N ILE A 109 -12.90 1.66 17.87
CA ILE A 109 -13.17 1.18 16.51
C ILE A 109 -13.82 -0.22 16.58
N PRO A 110 -15.07 -0.39 16.11
CA PRO A 110 -15.74 -1.68 16.15
C PRO A 110 -15.12 -2.67 15.15
N TRP A 111 -14.84 -3.89 15.61
CA TRP A 111 -14.19 -4.97 14.85
C TRP A 111 -15.19 -5.86 14.07
N ILE A 112 -16.26 -5.26 13.52
CA ILE A 112 -17.48 -5.98 13.10
C ILE A 112 -17.20 -7.15 12.15
N ASN A 113 -16.26 -7.00 11.21
CA ASN A 113 -15.99 -7.96 10.15
C ASN A 113 -14.73 -8.83 10.40
N SER A 114 -14.27 -8.97 11.65
CA SER A 114 -13.15 -9.86 12.00
C SER A 114 -13.45 -10.71 13.23
N SER A 115 -13.35 -12.04 13.07
CA SER A 115 -13.42 -13.01 14.16
C SER A 115 -12.12 -13.11 14.98
N ILE A 116 -11.05 -12.41 14.57
CA ILE A 116 -9.71 -12.56 15.14
C ILE A 116 -9.47 -11.50 16.22
N PRO A 117 -9.10 -11.89 17.46
CA PRO A 117 -8.76 -10.94 18.52
C PRO A 117 -7.50 -10.12 18.17
N ARG A 118 -7.71 -8.93 17.60
CA ARG A 118 -6.70 -7.98 17.14
C ARG A 118 -5.92 -7.30 18.28
N ASN A 119 -5.25 -8.10 19.10
CA ASN A 119 -4.37 -7.65 20.18
C ASN A 119 -2.99 -7.26 19.63
N TRP A 120 -2.45 -6.13 20.06
CA TRP A 120 -1.07 -5.75 19.71
C TRP A 120 -0.08 -6.64 20.46
N SER A 121 0.60 -7.53 19.73
CA SER A 121 1.57 -8.45 20.33
C SER A 121 2.67 -7.70 21.08
N ASN A 122 3.00 -8.17 22.28
CA ASN A 122 3.92 -7.54 23.25
C ASN A 122 3.37 -6.30 23.99
N GLY A 123 2.05 -6.12 24.09
CA GLY A 123 1.44 -5.23 25.09
C GLY A 123 1.67 -3.72 24.91
N ARG A 124 2.14 -3.29 23.72
CA ARG A 124 2.14 -1.87 23.36
C ARG A 124 0.71 -1.37 23.20
N LYS A 125 0.42 -0.22 23.79
CA LYS A 125 -0.82 0.53 23.58
C LYS A 125 -0.89 0.97 22.10
N PRO A 126 -1.92 0.59 21.33
CA PRO A 126 -2.01 0.94 19.91
C PRO A 126 -2.28 2.44 19.78
N ALA A 127 -1.35 3.18 19.17
CA ALA A 127 -1.51 4.61 18.89
C ALA A 127 -0.82 4.94 17.56
N GLU A 128 -1.55 5.56 16.63
CA GLU A 128 -1.11 5.75 15.26
C GLU A 128 -0.67 7.20 15.01
N ALA A 129 0.56 7.39 14.58
CA ALA A 129 1.06 8.70 14.15
C ALA A 129 0.90 8.84 12.64
N TRP A 130 -0.20 9.47 12.23
CA TRP A 130 -0.51 9.72 10.83
C TRP A 130 0.12 11.02 10.34
N PHE A 131 0.80 10.93 9.22
CA PHE A 131 1.26 12.06 8.43
C PHE A 131 0.59 12.03 7.07
N ALA A 132 0.27 13.20 6.53
CA ALA A 132 -0.30 13.31 5.21
C ALA A 132 0.35 14.45 4.42
N ARG A 133 0.21 14.38 3.09
CA ARG A 133 0.47 15.48 2.17
C ARG A 133 -0.75 15.76 1.30
N ARG A 134 -0.94 17.03 0.95
CA ARG A 134 -1.83 17.47 -0.14
C ARG A 134 -0.99 18.27 -1.13
N SER A 135 -1.09 17.93 -2.40
CA SER A 135 -0.42 18.61 -3.51
C SER A 135 -1.41 18.85 -4.64
N ARG A 136 -1.29 19.98 -5.32
CA ARG A 136 -2.18 20.38 -6.42
C ARG A 136 -1.34 20.76 -7.64
N HIS A 137 -1.70 20.19 -8.78
CA HIS A 137 -0.94 20.17 -10.02
C HIS A 137 -1.81 20.69 -11.17
N ALA A 138 -1.20 21.33 -12.15
CA ALA A 138 -1.90 21.72 -13.37
C ALA A 138 -2.05 20.48 -14.27
N ASN A 139 -3.27 20.22 -14.76
CA ASN A 139 -3.64 18.99 -15.45
C ASN A 139 -3.11 18.95 -16.91
N HIS A 140 -1.79 18.89 -17.07
CA HIS A 140 -1.08 18.93 -18.34
C HIS A 140 0.16 18.03 -18.33
N SER A 141 0.51 17.46 -19.49
CA SER A 141 1.74 16.69 -19.74
C SER A 141 3.03 17.56 -19.81
N ASP A 142 3.14 18.59 -18.96
CA ASP A 142 4.20 19.62 -18.97
C ASP A 142 5.30 19.42 -17.91
N GLU A 143 6.45 20.07 -18.09
CA GLU A 143 7.58 19.94 -17.15
C GLU A 143 7.22 20.37 -15.72
N GLY A 144 7.47 19.48 -14.75
CA GLY A 144 7.20 19.76 -13.35
C GLY A 144 5.72 19.71 -12.95
N THR A 145 4.85 19.16 -13.79
CA THR A 145 3.46 18.80 -13.47
C THR A 145 3.09 17.51 -14.22
N ALA A 146 1.87 17.00 -14.07
CA ALA A 146 1.34 15.86 -14.82
C ALA A 146 -0.18 15.99 -14.99
N ASP A 147 -0.73 15.34 -16.01
CA ASP A 147 -2.19 15.20 -16.17
C ASP A 147 -2.75 13.97 -15.43
N LEU A 148 -4.08 13.91 -15.31
CA LEU A 148 -4.76 12.87 -14.52
C LEU A 148 -4.51 11.45 -15.05
N ASP A 149 -4.30 11.27 -16.35
CA ASP A 149 -4.06 9.95 -16.93
C ASP A 149 -2.60 9.51 -16.74
N GLU A 150 -1.64 10.44 -16.72
CA GLU A 150 -0.28 10.20 -16.23
C GLU A 150 -0.25 9.86 -14.73
N PHE A 151 -1.04 10.56 -13.91
CA PHE A 151 -1.21 10.22 -12.48
C PHE A 151 -1.82 8.83 -12.29
N ASP A 152 -2.87 8.50 -13.03
CA ASP A 152 -3.57 7.20 -12.96
C ASP A 152 -2.67 6.04 -13.42
N PHE A 153 -1.91 6.23 -14.50
CA PHE A 153 -0.89 5.26 -14.92
C PHE A 153 0.21 5.10 -13.86
N GLY A 154 0.81 6.20 -13.41
CA GLY A 154 2.00 6.14 -12.57
C GLY A 154 1.76 5.76 -11.11
N LEU A 155 0.56 6.03 -10.57
CA LEU A 155 0.23 5.75 -9.18
C LEU A 155 -0.67 4.52 -9.00
N ARG A 156 -1.59 4.25 -9.94
CA ARG A 156 -2.57 3.15 -9.79
C ARG A 156 -2.18 1.90 -10.56
N HIS A 157 -1.86 2.02 -11.85
CA HIS A 157 -1.37 0.87 -12.61
C HIS A 157 0.01 0.44 -12.08
N ASP A 158 0.20 -0.87 -11.90
CA ASP A 158 1.43 -1.50 -11.39
C ASP A 158 2.07 -0.76 -10.20
N HIS A 159 1.23 -0.21 -9.31
CA HIS A 159 1.58 0.72 -8.23
C HIS A 159 2.93 0.43 -7.54
N SER A 160 3.07 -0.75 -6.92
CA SER A 160 4.28 -1.16 -6.22
C SER A 160 5.53 -1.24 -7.10
N LYS A 161 5.37 -1.54 -8.39
CA LYS A 161 6.46 -1.62 -9.35
C LYS A 161 6.89 -0.24 -9.85
N HIS A 162 5.94 0.69 -10.03
CA HIS A 162 6.26 2.09 -10.30
C HIS A 162 6.90 2.76 -9.06
N GLU A 163 6.40 2.47 -7.86
CA GLU A 163 7.00 2.89 -6.58
C GLU A 163 8.47 2.45 -6.45
N GLN A 164 8.80 1.21 -6.86
CA GLN A 164 10.19 0.73 -6.93
C GLN A 164 11.08 1.57 -7.86
N GLU A 165 10.53 2.09 -8.96
CA GLU A 165 11.32 2.76 -10.00
C GLU A 165 11.58 4.23 -9.73
N TYR A 166 10.65 4.93 -9.06
CA TYR A 166 10.84 6.33 -8.70
C TYR A 166 11.40 6.54 -7.29
N THR A 167 11.37 5.54 -6.40
CA THR A 167 11.82 5.66 -5.00
C THR A 167 13.22 5.05 -4.81
N PRO A 168 14.31 5.85 -4.69
CA PRO A 168 15.68 5.34 -4.87
C PRO A 168 16.18 4.32 -3.85
N ASP A 169 15.54 4.20 -2.67
CA ASP A 169 15.87 3.21 -1.66
C ASP A 169 15.10 1.88 -1.80
N VAL A 170 14.09 1.79 -2.68
CA VAL A 170 13.29 0.57 -2.88
C VAL A 170 13.99 -0.39 -3.83
N PHE A 171 14.76 -1.33 -3.28
CA PHE A 171 15.54 -2.29 -4.07
C PHE A 171 14.71 -3.47 -4.60
N ASP A 172 13.52 -3.73 -4.05
CA ASP A 172 12.60 -4.76 -4.55
C ASP A 172 11.13 -4.45 -4.22
N SER A 173 10.22 -4.85 -5.10
CA SER A 173 8.76 -4.80 -4.93
C SER A 173 8.19 -6.17 -5.25
N TYR A 174 8.48 -7.16 -4.42
CA TYR A 174 8.21 -8.57 -4.74
C TYR A 174 6.71 -8.87 -4.61
N LYS A 175 6.03 -9.14 -5.73
CA LYS A 175 4.62 -9.57 -5.74
C LYS A 175 4.51 -10.99 -5.19
N VAL A 176 3.69 -11.16 -4.15
CA VAL A 176 3.48 -12.42 -3.44
C VAL A 176 2.22 -13.11 -3.97
N LEU A 177 1.08 -12.41 -3.92
CA LEU A 177 -0.25 -12.88 -4.33
C LEU A 177 -0.90 -11.85 -5.26
N ASP A 178 -1.84 -12.27 -6.09
CA ASP A 178 -2.67 -11.40 -6.92
C ASP A 178 -4.08 -11.98 -7.05
N TRP A 179 -5.10 -11.14 -7.07
CA TRP A 179 -6.50 -11.51 -7.30
C TRP A 179 -7.01 -11.09 -8.68
N ASP A 180 -6.13 -10.55 -9.54
CA ASP A 180 -6.39 -10.04 -10.90
C ASP A 180 -7.41 -8.88 -10.99
N LEU A 181 -8.06 -8.52 -9.87
CA LEU A 181 -9.03 -7.43 -9.74
C LEU A 181 -8.42 -6.15 -9.14
N SER A 182 -7.17 -5.81 -9.44
CA SER A 182 -6.46 -4.67 -8.81
C SER A 182 -6.29 -4.78 -7.28
N MET A 183 -6.29 -6.00 -6.75
CA MET A 183 -5.90 -6.34 -5.37
C MET A 183 -4.78 -7.37 -5.38
N SER A 184 -3.69 -7.11 -4.64
CA SER A 184 -2.48 -7.96 -4.60
C SER A 184 -1.75 -7.83 -3.27
N ILE A 185 -0.82 -8.75 -2.96
CA ILE A 185 0.13 -8.58 -1.85
C ILE A 185 1.53 -8.36 -2.41
N HIS A 186 2.24 -7.35 -1.90
CA HIS A 186 3.63 -7.04 -2.22
C HIS A 186 4.50 -6.99 -0.97
N GLU A 187 5.77 -7.38 -1.12
CA GLU A 187 6.84 -7.10 -0.14
C GLU A 187 7.65 -5.90 -0.65
N MET A 188 7.40 -4.72 -0.08
CA MET A 188 8.09 -3.48 -0.42
C MET A 188 9.39 -3.38 0.37
N CYS A 189 10.53 -3.37 -0.34
CA CYS A 189 11.84 -3.65 0.23
C CYS A 189 12.78 -2.45 0.13
N HIS A 190 13.07 -1.81 1.26
CA HIS A 190 13.86 -0.57 1.37
C HIS A 190 15.27 -0.82 1.92
N GLU A 191 16.28 -0.28 1.26
CA GLU A 191 17.66 -0.23 1.74
C GLU A 191 17.85 0.97 2.67
N LEU A 192 18.21 0.71 3.94
CA LEU A 192 18.52 1.78 4.87
C LEU A 192 20.02 2.15 4.81
N PRO A 193 20.38 3.41 5.15
CA PRO A 193 21.77 3.84 5.29
C PRO A 193 22.60 2.94 6.20
N ALA A 194 23.92 2.96 5.99
CA ALA A 194 24.88 2.01 6.55
C ALA A 194 24.72 1.72 8.06
N MET A 195 25.01 0.47 8.43
CA MET A 195 24.81 -0.15 9.75
C MET A 195 23.34 -0.43 10.16
N LEU A 196 22.34 0.06 9.43
CA LEU A 196 20.94 -0.33 9.65
C LEU A 196 20.54 -1.51 8.77
N SER A 197 19.74 -2.44 9.31
CA SER A 197 19.12 -3.52 8.53
C SER A 197 18.09 -2.96 7.55
N ASN A 198 18.08 -3.45 6.31
CA ASN A 198 17.03 -3.18 5.32
C ASN A 198 15.63 -3.42 5.92
N ARG A 199 14.64 -2.67 5.45
CA ARG A 199 13.24 -2.84 5.84
C ARG A 199 12.45 -3.55 4.75
N VAL A 200 11.52 -4.38 5.18
CA VAL A 200 10.51 -4.96 4.30
C VAL A 200 9.15 -4.70 4.92
N PHE A 201 8.21 -4.27 4.09
CA PHE A 201 6.83 -4.01 4.46
C PHE A 201 5.96 -4.95 3.61
N PRO A 202 5.41 -6.02 4.20
CA PRO A 202 4.42 -6.86 3.53
C PRO A 202 3.08 -6.13 3.58
N VAL A 203 2.58 -5.74 2.41
CA VAL A 203 1.36 -4.93 2.26
C VAL A 203 0.39 -5.56 1.26
N LEU A 204 -0.88 -5.62 1.65
CA LEU A 204 -1.99 -5.72 0.72
C LEU A 204 -2.15 -4.38 0.01
N VAL A 205 -2.18 -4.40 -1.32
CA VAL A 205 -2.42 -3.24 -2.18
C VAL A 205 -3.80 -3.41 -2.80
N VAL A 206 -4.70 -2.44 -2.60
CA VAL A 206 -6.04 -2.38 -3.21
C VAL A 206 -6.16 -1.07 -3.99
N THR A 207 -6.59 -1.11 -5.24
CA THR A 207 -6.74 0.11 -6.06
C THR A 207 -8.00 0.12 -6.92
N ALA A 208 -8.58 1.30 -7.14
CA ALA A 208 -9.73 1.47 -8.03
C ALA A 208 -9.89 2.91 -8.55
N LYS A 209 -10.55 3.08 -9.71
CA LYS A 209 -11.15 4.38 -10.07
C LYS A 209 -12.42 4.60 -9.25
N ARG A 210 -12.65 5.85 -8.83
CA ARG A 210 -13.84 6.31 -8.09
C ARG A 210 -14.55 7.34 -8.97
N GLY A 211 -15.26 6.83 -9.99
CA GLY A 211 -15.82 7.62 -11.09
C GLY A 211 -14.76 8.00 -12.14
N LYS A 212 -15.14 8.83 -13.12
CA LYS A 212 -14.30 9.14 -14.29
C LYS A 212 -13.04 9.95 -13.95
N HIS A 213 -13.11 10.85 -12.97
CA HIS A 213 -12.06 11.83 -12.68
C HIS A 213 -11.43 11.70 -11.28
N SER A 214 -11.52 10.54 -10.63
CA SER A 214 -10.73 10.26 -9.42
C SER A 214 -10.37 8.78 -9.28
N PHE A 215 -9.32 8.49 -8.51
CA PHE A 215 -8.93 7.14 -8.13
C PHE A 215 -8.37 7.09 -6.71
N VAL A 216 -8.33 5.88 -6.15
CA VAL A 216 -7.82 5.59 -4.81
C VAL A 216 -6.87 4.39 -4.88
N VAL A 217 -5.79 4.47 -4.12
CA VAL A 217 -4.81 3.40 -3.85
C VAL A 217 -4.73 3.25 -2.33
N VAL A 218 -4.73 2.02 -1.83
CA VAL A 218 -4.64 1.72 -0.40
C VAL A 218 -3.58 0.65 -0.18
N GLN A 219 -2.66 0.89 0.74
CA GLN A 219 -1.70 -0.11 1.22
C GLN A 219 -2.04 -0.43 2.69
N ILE A 220 -2.28 -1.70 3.01
CA ILE A 220 -2.63 -2.19 4.36
C ILE A 220 -1.59 -3.24 4.77
N PRO A 221 -0.98 -3.18 5.97
CA PRO A 221 0.01 -4.16 6.37
C PRO A 221 -0.63 -5.54 6.58
N VAL A 222 0.10 -6.61 6.26
CA VAL A 222 -0.40 -7.98 6.35
C VAL A 222 0.68 -8.91 6.92
N ASP A 223 0.31 -9.83 7.83
CA ASP A 223 1.23 -10.87 8.29
C ASP A 223 1.20 -12.09 7.35
N ILE A 224 2.16 -12.12 6.42
CA ILE A 224 2.41 -13.24 5.50
C ILE A 224 3.59 -14.12 5.93
N SER A 225 4.07 -14.03 7.17
CA SER A 225 5.28 -14.74 7.62
C SER A 225 5.22 -16.27 7.45
N GLY A 226 4.02 -16.85 7.51
CA GLY A 226 3.78 -18.28 7.24
C GLY A 226 3.71 -18.68 5.76
N LEU A 227 3.54 -17.74 4.81
CA LEU A 227 3.36 -18.08 3.39
C LEU A 227 4.68 -18.56 2.77
N THR A 228 4.66 -19.76 2.19
CA THR A 228 5.79 -20.36 1.45
C THR A 228 6.16 -19.55 0.20
N VAL A 229 5.18 -18.89 -0.41
CA VAL A 229 5.31 -18.04 -1.60
C VAL A 229 5.96 -16.68 -1.34
N ALA A 230 5.96 -16.19 -0.10
CA ALA A 230 6.68 -14.97 0.29
C ALA A 230 8.19 -15.13 0.09
N MET A 231 8.91 -14.02 -0.14
CA MET A 231 10.35 -14.02 -0.36
C MET A 231 11.12 -13.57 0.88
N TYR A 232 10.66 -12.51 1.55
CA TYR A 232 11.42 -11.84 2.61
C TYR A 232 10.87 -12.13 4.01
N SER A 233 9.55 -12.19 4.15
CA SER A 233 8.83 -12.35 5.43
C SER A 233 9.08 -13.70 6.10
N ASN A 234 9.40 -14.72 5.31
CA ASN A 234 9.77 -16.07 5.74
C ASN A 234 11.29 -16.34 5.67
N GLY A 235 12.11 -15.34 5.30
CA GLY A 235 13.57 -15.46 5.18
C GLY A 235 14.09 -16.25 3.96
N ARG A 236 13.23 -16.60 2.99
CA ARG A 236 13.65 -17.32 1.76
C ARG A 236 14.70 -16.54 0.96
N ASN A 237 14.67 -15.21 1.03
CA ASN A 237 15.60 -14.27 0.42
C ASN A 237 17.08 -14.54 0.80
N LEU A 238 17.34 -15.01 2.02
CA LEU A 238 18.69 -15.36 2.50
C LEU A 238 19.36 -16.44 1.64
N ARG A 239 18.57 -17.32 1.00
CA ARG A 239 19.03 -18.40 0.13
C ARG A 239 18.75 -18.16 -1.36
N LYS A 240 17.71 -17.39 -1.68
CA LYS A 240 17.18 -17.22 -3.05
C LYS A 240 17.34 -15.83 -3.66
N GLY A 241 17.79 -14.81 -2.89
CA GLY A 241 18.02 -13.47 -3.43
C GLY A 241 19.05 -13.49 -4.57
N ASP A 242 18.83 -12.71 -5.62
CA ASP A 242 19.73 -12.59 -6.79
C ASP A 242 21.08 -11.92 -6.42
N SER A 243 21.05 -10.97 -5.49
CA SER A 243 22.11 -10.00 -5.21
C SER A 243 22.45 -9.87 -3.72
N ALA A 244 23.56 -9.21 -3.40
CA ALA A 244 24.01 -9.02 -2.03
C ALA A 244 23.00 -8.26 -1.16
N VAL A 245 22.31 -7.25 -1.72
CA VAL A 245 21.27 -6.49 -1.01
C VAL A 245 20.06 -7.37 -0.69
N LYS A 246 19.56 -8.13 -1.66
CA LYS A 246 18.41 -9.03 -1.47
C LYS A 246 18.71 -10.21 -0.53
N ARG A 247 19.97 -10.57 -0.31
CA ARG A 247 20.39 -11.62 0.66
C ARG A 247 20.59 -11.12 2.09
N LYS A 248 20.51 -9.81 2.36
CA LYS A 248 20.54 -9.28 3.73
C LYS A 248 19.33 -9.78 4.52
N LYS A 249 19.49 -10.00 5.84
CA LYS A 249 18.34 -10.25 6.73
C LYS A 249 17.58 -8.93 6.95
N PRO A 250 16.31 -8.81 6.54
CA PRO A 250 15.54 -7.60 6.76
C PRO A 250 15.00 -7.54 8.20
N VAL A 251 14.54 -6.36 8.59
CA VAL A 251 13.56 -6.20 9.68
C VAL A 251 12.20 -5.92 9.04
N LEU A 252 11.19 -6.72 9.41
CA LEU A 252 9.82 -6.48 8.95
C LEU A 252 9.26 -5.25 9.67
N GLY A 253 8.95 -4.19 8.92
CA GLY A 253 8.22 -3.03 9.43
C GLY A 253 6.72 -3.17 9.19
N VAL A 254 5.95 -2.16 9.61
CA VAL A 254 4.57 -1.97 9.16
C VAL A 254 4.35 -0.53 8.70
N TYR A 255 3.55 -0.36 7.65
CA TYR A 255 2.89 0.90 7.35
C TYR A 255 1.51 0.62 6.77
N THR A 256 0.61 1.58 6.90
CA THR A 256 -0.57 1.70 6.04
C THR A 256 -0.48 3.02 5.28
N SER A 257 -1.00 3.05 4.06
CA SER A 257 -1.13 4.27 3.26
C SER A 257 -2.49 4.33 2.56
N ILE A 258 -2.89 5.55 2.25
CA ILE A 258 -3.97 5.87 1.32
C ILE A 258 -3.42 6.93 0.39
N GLU A 259 -3.55 6.74 -0.91
CA GLU A 259 -3.47 7.82 -1.89
C GLU A 259 -4.83 8.03 -2.55
N ARG A 260 -5.17 9.30 -2.77
CA ARG A 260 -6.36 9.72 -3.50
C ARG A 260 -5.98 10.81 -4.46
N CYS A 261 -6.31 10.60 -5.73
CA CYS A 261 -6.02 11.54 -6.81
C CYS A 261 -7.34 11.91 -7.50
N GLN A 262 -7.61 13.20 -7.68
CA GLN A 262 -8.89 13.69 -8.19
C GLN A 262 -8.74 14.98 -8.99
N MET A 263 -9.57 15.17 -10.02
CA MET A 263 -9.73 16.46 -10.68
C MET A 263 -10.66 17.35 -9.86
N LEU A 264 -10.19 18.55 -9.53
CA LEU A 264 -10.97 19.59 -8.85
C LEU A 264 -11.92 20.31 -9.83
N PRO A 265 -12.94 21.04 -9.35
CA PRO A 265 -13.85 21.81 -10.21
C PRO A 265 -13.17 22.85 -11.11
N ASP A 266 -11.96 23.30 -10.75
CA ASP A 266 -11.12 24.20 -11.56
C ASP A 266 -10.09 23.44 -12.44
N GLN A 267 -10.38 22.17 -12.76
CA GLN A 267 -9.63 21.28 -13.64
C GLN A 267 -8.18 20.98 -13.22
N ASN A 268 -7.75 21.40 -12.02
CA ASN A 268 -6.45 21.00 -11.48
C ASN A 268 -6.52 19.57 -10.91
N VAL A 269 -5.42 18.84 -10.95
CA VAL A 269 -5.31 17.54 -10.27
C VAL A 269 -4.88 17.77 -8.83
N GLU A 270 -5.66 17.30 -7.86
CA GLU A 270 -5.26 17.16 -6.48
C GLU A 270 -4.80 15.74 -6.19
N TRP A 271 -3.64 15.61 -5.55
CA TRP A 271 -3.11 14.35 -5.06
C TRP A 271 -2.84 14.47 -3.56
N VAL A 272 -3.64 13.72 -2.79
CA VAL A 272 -3.49 13.51 -1.35
C VAL A 272 -2.85 12.15 -1.11
N MET A 273 -1.94 12.09 -0.15
CA MET A 273 -1.45 10.83 0.42
C MET A 273 -1.43 10.94 1.94
N ALA A 274 -1.86 9.90 2.63
CA ALA A 274 -1.81 9.78 4.08
C ALA A 274 -1.20 8.44 4.47
N THR A 275 -0.35 8.41 5.49
CA THR A 275 0.29 7.20 5.99
C THR A 275 0.53 7.23 7.50
N ALA A 276 0.53 6.05 8.11
CA ALA A 276 1.13 5.81 9.42
C ALA A 276 2.11 4.62 9.30
N SER A 277 3.24 4.68 10.02
CA SER A 277 4.28 3.65 10.02
C SER A 277 4.85 3.39 11.42
N ASP A 278 5.14 2.11 11.71
CA ASP A 278 6.15 1.69 12.70
C ASP A 278 7.15 0.79 11.97
N ALA A 279 8.35 1.31 11.70
CA ALA A 279 9.42 0.58 11.03
C ALA A 279 10.01 -0.57 11.88
N LYS A 280 9.61 -0.70 13.16
CA LYS A 280 10.05 -1.71 14.14
C LYS A 280 11.58 -1.73 14.36
N GLY A 281 12.01 -2.59 15.28
CA GLY A 281 13.40 -2.70 15.72
C GLY A 281 13.82 -1.61 16.71
N TRP A 282 15.13 -1.34 16.80
CA TRP A 282 15.72 -0.47 17.83
C TRP A 282 15.62 1.04 17.56
N LEU A 283 15.15 1.45 16.37
CA LEU A 283 15.06 2.87 15.99
C LEU A 283 13.99 3.60 16.83
N PRO A 284 14.35 4.61 17.63
CA PRO A 284 13.39 5.36 18.44
C PRO A 284 12.29 6.00 17.57
N MET A 285 11.04 6.00 18.08
CA MET A 285 9.90 6.54 17.34
C MET A 285 10.08 8.02 16.94
N TRP A 286 10.87 8.81 17.67
CA TRP A 286 11.18 10.19 17.28
C TRP A 286 11.97 10.27 15.97
N ALA A 287 12.92 9.34 15.73
CA ALA A 287 13.71 9.31 14.51
C ALA A 287 12.84 8.92 13.30
N GLN A 288 11.98 7.91 13.47
CA GLN A 288 10.98 7.51 12.47
C GLN A 288 10.04 8.69 12.13
N LYS A 289 9.52 9.39 13.15
CA LYS A 289 8.63 10.57 13.00
C LYS A 289 9.30 11.80 12.38
N MET A 290 10.63 11.90 12.33
CA MET A 290 11.33 12.95 11.57
C MET A 290 11.60 12.56 10.11
N GLY A 291 11.76 11.27 9.82
CA GLY A 291 11.95 10.75 8.46
C GLY A 291 10.69 10.86 7.60
N VAL A 292 9.58 10.31 8.05
CA VAL A 292 8.33 10.20 7.25
C VAL A 292 7.85 11.54 6.69
N PRO A 293 7.77 12.67 7.44
CA PRO A 293 7.34 13.98 6.92
C PRO A 293 8.32 14.64 5.92
N SER A 294 9.45 13.99 5.65
CA SER A 294 10.44 14.39 4.67
C SER A 294 10.50 13.42 3.48
N ALA A 295 10.17 12.14 3.69
CA ALA A 295 9.91 11.18 2.62
C ALA A 295 8.66 11.59 1.82
N VAL A 296 7.48 11.62 2.46
CA VAL A 296 6.18 11.88 1.79
C VAL A 296 6.15 13.17 0.95
N VAL A 297 7.01 14.13 1.25
CA VAL A 297 7.17 15.35 0.45
C VAL A 297 8.03 15.12 -0.80
N LYS A 298 9.17 14.45 -0.68
CA LYS A 298 10.08 14.12 -1.79
C LYS A 298 9.39 13.28 -2.87
N ASP A 299 8.53 12.36 -2.45
CA ASP A 299 7.84 11.42 -3.35
C ASP A 299 7.09 12.14 -4.48
N VAL A 300 6.54 13.33 -4.21
CA VAL A 300 5.89 14.16 -5.24
C VAL A 300 6.86 14.62 -6.33
N GLY A 301 8.08 14.99 -5.96
CA GLY A 301 9.14 15.36 -6.92
C GLY A 301 9.68 14.13 -7.66
N LEU A 302 9.92 13.03 -6.93
CA LEU A 302 10.37 11.76 -7.50
C LEU A 302 9.38 11.24 -8.57
N PHE A 303 8.09 11.21 -8.23
CA PHE A 303 7.01 10.84 -9.13
C PHE A 303 6.98 11.70 -10.41
N ILE A 304 6.91 13.03 -10.27
CA ILE A 304 6.86 13.95 -11.42
C ILE A 304 8.15 13.87 -12.27
N GLY A 305 9.30 13.61 -11.64
CA GLY A 305 10.55 13.32 -12.33
C GLY A 305 10.49 12.03 -13.15
N TRP A 306 9.94 10.96 -12.60
CA TRP A 306 9.74 9.69 -13.30
C TRP A 306 8.73 9.80 -14.44
N VAL A 307 7.59 10.50 -14.25
CA VAL A 307 6.61 10.78 -15.32
C VAL A 307 7.28 11.47 -16.50
N LYS A 308 8.11 12.49 -16.26
CA LYS A 308 8.89 13.15 -17.32
C LYS A 308 9.76 12.16 -18.13
N THR A 309 10.34 11.14 -17.50
CA THR A 309 11.10 10.09 -18.21
C THR A 309 10.21 9.09 -18.96
N ARG A 310 8.96 8.89 -18.51
CA ARG A 310 8.01 7.93 -19.09
C ARG A 310 7.17 8.49 -20.25
N ARG A 311 6.98 9.81 -20.34
CA ARG A 311 6.27 10.51 -21.46
C ARG A 311 6.56 10.00 -22.89
N PRO A 312 7.81 9.65 -23.27
CA PRO A 312 8.08 9.09 -24.59
C PRO A 312 7.44 7.72 -24.88
N LEU A 313 6.97 7.00 -23.85
CA LEU A 313 6.24 5.74 -23.98
C LEU A 313 4.75 5.98 -24.24
N PHE A 314 4.10 6.85 -23.44
CA PHE A 314 2.69 7.26 -23.63
C PHE A 314 2.40 7.77 -25.06
N ARG A 315 3.39 8.41 -25.70
CA ARG A 315 3.30 8.93 -27.07
C ARG A 315 3.51 7.88 -28.18
N LYS A 316 4.01 6.69 -27.84
CA LYS A 316 4.25 5.59 -28.79
C LYS A 316 3.16 4.54 -28.73
N ASP A 317 2.84 4.11 -27.51
CA ASP A 317 1.79 3.15 -27.21
C ASP A 317 0.91 3.75 -26.10
N PRO A 318 -0.19 4.45 -26.45
CA PRO A 318 -1.08 5.04 -25.44
C PRO A 318 -1.73 3.93 -24.61
N PRO A 319 -1.56 3.91 -23.27
CA PRO A 319 -2.03 2.81 -22.42
C PRO A 319 -3.57 2.69 -22.33
N PHE A 320 -4.30 3.61 -22.98
CA PHE A 320 -5.76 3.68 -23.00
C PHE A 320 -6.37 3.30 -24.37
N ILE A 321 -5.62 2.69 -25.29
CA ILE A 321 -6.23 2.05 -26.48
C ILE A 321 -6.99 0.79 -26.04
N VAL A 322 -8.26 0.99 -25.66
CA VAL A 322 -9.27 -0.07 -25.72
C VAL A 322 -9.36 -0.49 -27.18
N ARG A 323 -8.76 -1.63 -27.52
CA ARG A 323 -9.02 -2.29 -28.80
C ARG A 323 -10.50 -2.67 -28.83
N ARG A 324 -11.29 -1.94 -29.63
CA ARG A 324 -12.64 -2.38 -29.97
C ARG A 324 -12.54 -3.70 -30.74
N GLU A 325 -13.49 -4.60 -30.51
CA GLU A 325 -13.58 -5.89 -31.20
C GLU A 325 -13.99 -5.74 -32.67
N ASP A 326 -14.37 -4.52 -33.11
CA ASP A 326 -14.75 -4.16 -34.49
C ASP A 326 -13.56 -3.83 -35.42
N GLY A 327 -12.32 -3.80 -34.90
CA GLY A 327 -11.08 -3.78 -35.68
C GLY A 327 -10.85 -2.60 -36.62
N THR A 328 -11.63 -1.51 -36.53
CA THR A 328 -11.62 -0.43 -37.53
C THR A 328 -11.02 0.88 -37.00
N SER A 329 -9.87 1.27 -37.57
CA SER A 329 -9.22 2.55 -37.31
C SER A 329 -9.63 3.60 -38.34
N THR A 330 -10.47 4.57 -37.95
CA THR A 330 -10.68 5.79 -38.73
C THR A 330 -9.68 6.86 -38.32
N GLY A 331 -8.62 7.03 -39.11
CA GLY A 331 -7.70 8.16 -38.95
C GLY A 331 -8.36 9.46 -39.40
N VAL A 332 -8.50 10.43 -38.49
CA VAL A 332 -8.89 11.79 -38.85
C VAL A 332 -7.63 12.52 -39.33
N ASN A 333 -7.40 12.51 -40.64
CA ASN A 333 -6.56 13.53 -41.25
C ASN A 333 -7.27 14.88 -41.13
N GLY A 334 -6.54 15.92 -40.76
CA GLY A 334 -7.04 17.30 -40.79
C GLY A 334 -6.74 17.98 -42.12
N ASP A 335 -7.66 18.83 -42.54
CA ASP A 335 -7.43 20.03 -43.36
C ASP A 335 -7.67 21.26 -42.45
#